data_AF-A0A949HI44-F1
#
_entry.id   AF-A0A949HI44-F1
#
_cell.length_a   1.000
_cell.length_b   1.000
_cell.length_c   1.000
_cell.angle_alpha   90.00
_cell.angle_beta   90.00
_cell.angle_gamma   90.00
#
_symmetry.space_group_name_H-M   'P 1'
#
loop_
_entity.id
_entity.type
_entity.pdbx_description
1 polymer ?
#
loop_
_entity_poly.entity_id
_entity_poly.type
_entity_poly.pdbx_seq_one_letter_code
_entity_poly.pdbx_strand_id
1 'polypeptide(L)'
;MLRLPAALAAVAVGACLAPAAALGAPAEPAPVDGARAEKVAAAVPKVAEIKREDPDATFSAKRKPGGRWEVSMWSSGPKSRQVALVIVDARSAKVVEAWTGFQVAWSMARGYPGAFGRSVNSPWVWVSLSILFFLPFFDWRRPLRWLHLDLLLLLGFGVALAFFNDANLGISVPICGFLLAALL
;
A
#
# COMPACT_ATOMS: atom_id res chain seq x y z
N MET A 1 19.78 -68.26 -68.12
CA MET A 1 19.68 -68.76 -66.73
C MET A 1 20.37 -67.69 -65.88
N LEU A 2 19.73 -66.83 -65.10
CA LEU A 2 18.75 -67.05 -64.04
C LEU A 2 17.97 -65.73 -63.85
N ARG A 3 16.64 -65.78 -63.83
CA ARG A 3 15.77 -64.67 -63.40
C ARG A 3 15.54 -64.81 -61.89
N LEU A 4 15.60 -63.72 -61.13
CA LEU A 4 14.67 -63.49 -60.00
C LEU A 4 14.63 -61.99 -59.63
N PRO A 5 13.46 -61.45 -59.21
CA PRO A 5 13.16 -60.02 -59.20
C PRO A 5 12.97 -59.43 -57.80
N ALA A 6 12.72 -58.12 -57.80
CA ALA A 6 11.95 -57.36 -56.81
C ALA A 6 12.58 -57.12 -55.42
N ALA A 7 12.91 -55.84 -55.17
CA ALA A 7 12.49 -55.16 -53.95
C ALA A 7 12.46 -53.64 -54.19
N LEU A 8 11.26 -53.08 -54.06
CA LEU A 8 10.97 -51.65 -53.96
C LEU A 8 11.83 -51.00 -52.86
N ALA A 9 12.44 -49.86 -53.15
CA ALA A 9 12.82 -48.89 -52.13
C ALA A 9 12.19 -47.54 -52.51
N ALA A 10 11.05 -47.24 -51.90
CA ALA A 10 10.41 -45.95 -51.98
C ALA A 10 11.27 -44.92 -51.22
N VAL A 11 11.78 -43.91 -51.91
CA VAL A 11 12.47 -42.77 -51.31
C VAL A 11 11.40 -41.76 -50.88
N ALA A 12 11.09 -41.73 -49.59
CA ALA A 12 10.29 -40.68 -48.98
C ALA A 12 11.22 -39.51 -48.61
N VAL A 13 11.15 -38.41 -49.35
CA VAL A 13 11.78 -37.13 -48.98
C VAL A 13 10.90 -36.48 -47.92
N GLY A 14 11.22 -36.71 -46.65
CA GLY A 14 10.66 -35.97 -45.52
C GLY A 14 11.32 -34.60 -45.42
N ALA A 15 10.66 -33.56 -45.93
CA ALA A 15 11.04 -32.18 -45.64
C ALA A 15 10.68 -31.85 -44.19
N CYS A 16 11.67 -31.91 -43.30
CA CYS A 16 11.57 -31.41 -41.93
C CYS A 16 11.31 -29.90 -41.92
N LEU A 17 10.06 -29.48 -41.75
CA LEU A 17 9.73 -28.14 -41.25
C LEU A 17 9.97 -28.12 -39.74
N ALA A 18 11.14 -27.66 -39.32
CA ALA A 18 11.37 -27.28 -37.93
C ALA A 18 10.61 -25.98 -37.62
N PRO A 19 9.92 -25.85 -36.48
CA PRO A 19 9.30 -24.58 -36.11
C PRO A 19 10.39 -23.57 -35.77
N ALA A 20 10.45 -22.48 -36.52
CA ALA A 20 11.21 -21.28 -36.18
C ALA A 20 10.54 -20.57 -35.00
N ALA A 21 10.67 -21.14 -33.81
CA ALA A 21 10.30 -20.48 -32.56
C ALA A 21 11.55 -20.32 -31.71
N ALA A 22 11.77 -19.09 -31.24
CA ALA A 22 12.80 -18.65 -30.28
C ALA A 22 14.03 -17.92 -30.87
N LEU A 23 13.80 -16.84 -31.60
CA LEU A 23 14.74 -15.71 -31.67
C LEU A 23 14.18 -14.57 -30.82
N GLY A 24 14.68 -14.44 -29.59
CA GLY A 24 14.74 -13.16 -28.89
C GLY A 24 13.49 -12.65 -28.18
N ALA A 25 12.75 -13.50 -27.46
CA ALA A 25 12.01 -12.95 -26.31
C ALA A 25 13.05 -12.55 -25.24
N PRO A 26 13.08 -11.30 -24.73
CA PRO A 26 13.94 -10.98 -23.60
C PRO A 26 13.59 -11.94 -22.46
N ALA A 27 14.59 -12.63 -21.93
CA ALA A 27 14.39 -13.54 -20.80
C ALA A 27 13.65 -12.76 -19.71
N GLU A 28 12.43 -13.19 -19.36
CA GLU A 28 11.73 -12.59 -18.24
C GLU A 28 12.68 -12.64 -17.03
N PRO A 29 12.87 -11.52 -16.32
CA PRO A 29 13.74 -11.51 -15.15
C PRO A 29 13.33 -12.65 -14.22
N ALA A 30 14.33 -13.38 -13.71
CA ALA A 30 14.11 -14.52 -12.85
C ALA A 30 13.11 -14.15 -11.73
N PRO A 31 12.09 -15.00 -11.47
CA PRO A 31 11.09 -14.70 -10.46
C PRO A 31 11.75 -14.33 -9.14
N VAL A 32 11.32 -13.24 -8.54
CA VAL A 32 11.86 -12.76 -7.27
C VAL A 32 11.61 -13.83 -6.21
N ASP A 33 12.66 -14.33 -5.59
CA ASP A 33 12.58 -15.24 -4.46
C ASP A 33 12.41 -14.47 -3.13
N GLY A 34 12.10 -15.20 -2.05
CA GLY A 34 11.86 -14.59 -0.74
C GLY A 34 13.07 -13.79 -0.25
N ALA A 35 14.28 -14.31 -0.42
CA ALA A 35 15.51 -13.66 0.00
C ALA A 35 15.77 -12.34 -0.76
N ARG A 36 15.49 -12.30 -2.07
CA ARG A 36 15.57 -11.06 -2.84
C ARG A 36 14.50 -10.07 -2.39
N ALA A 37 13.28 -10.51 -2.11
CA ALA A 37 12.22 -9.65 -1.59
C ALA A 37 12.60 -9.01 -0.24
N GLU A 38 13.23 -9.77 0.66
CA GLU A 38 13.74 -9.26 1.95
C GLU A 38 14.82 -8.20 1.76
N LYS A 39 15.78 -8.42 0.85
CA LYS A 39 16.82 -7.43 0.52
C LYS A 39 16.22 -6.14 -0.04
N VAL A 40 15.22 -6.26 -0.92
CA VAL A 40 14.51 -5.11 -1.49
C VAL A 40 13.75 -4.35 -0.40
N ALA A 41 13.07 -5.06 0.50
CA ALA A 41 12.34 -4.45 1.61
C ALA A 41 13.28 -3.73 2.59
N ALA A 42 14.44 -4.33 2.92
CA ALA A 42 15.44 -3.74 3.79
C ALA A 42 16.06 -2.45 3.22
N ALA A 43 16.07 -2.28 1.89
CA ALA A 43 16.58 -1.08 1.24
C ALA A 43 15.61 0.12 1.28
N VAL A 44 14.36 -0.08 1.71
CA VAL A 44 13.39 1.01 1.82
C VAL A 44 13.82 1.97 2.94
N PRO A 45 13.96 3.30 2.71
CA PRO A 45 14.56 4.23 3.69
C PRO A 45 13.98 4.15 5.10
N LYS A 46 12.65 4.15 5.22
CA LYS A 46 11.95 4.03 6.51
C LYS A 46 12.10 2.67 7.20
N VAL A 47 12.37 1.60 6.45
CA VAL A 47 12.63 0.27 7.00
C VAL A 47 14.08 0.17 7.45
N ALA A 48 15.01 0.72 6.65
CA ALA A 48 16.42 0.82 6.99
C ALA A 48 16.65 1.65 8.25
N GLU A 49 15.85 2.70 8.48
CA GLU A 49 15.85 3.46 9.73
C GLU A 49 15.52 2.60 10.94
N ILE A 50 14.40 1.87 10.92
CA ILE A 50 14.01 0.98 12.02
C ILE A 50 15.06 -0.13 12.22
N LYS A 51 15.64 -0.65 11.14
CA LYS A 51 16.70 -1.67 11.22
C LYS A 51 18.01 -1.13 11.82
N ARG A 52 18.27 0.19 11.73
CA ARG A 52 19.40 0.84 12.42
C ARG A 52 19.12 0.98 13.92
N GLU A 53 17.87 1.21 14.30
CA GLU A 53 17.44 1.30 15.70
C GLU A 53 17.35 -0.08 16.38
N ASP A 54 16.92 -1.11 15.65
CA ASP A 54 16.83 -2.51 16.10
C ASP A 54 17.61 -3.44 15.16
N PRO A 55 18.94 -3.56 15.32
CA PRO A 55 19.79 -4.39 14.47
C PRO A 55 19.44 -5.88 14.49
N ASP A 56 18.79 -6.35 15.56
CA ASP A 56 18.40 -7.75 15.74
C ASP A 56 17.01 -8.06 15.16
N ALA A 57 16.31 -7.06 14.59
CA ALA A 57 15.03 -7.24 13.95
C ALA A 57 15.11 -8.27 12.80
N THR A 58 14.15 -9.17 12.71
CA THR A 58 14.14 -10.26 11.70
C THR A 58 13.17 -9.98 10.58
N PHE A 59 13.50 -10.43 9.37
CA PHE A 59 12.60 -10.38 8.22
C PHE A 59 11.94 -11.74 7.99
N SER A 60 10.72 -11.72 7.46
CA SER A 60 10.02 -12.90 6.98
C SER A 60 9.24 -12.56 5.73
N ALA A 61 9.61 -13.17 4.61
CA ALA A 61 8.86 -13.09 3.37
C ALA A 61 7.80 -14.20 3.25
N LYS A 62 6.54 -13.79 3.02
CA LYS A 62 5.43 -14.70 2.69
C LYS A 62 4.89 -14.37 1.30
N ARG A 63 4.73 -15.40 0.46
CA ARG A 63 4.15 -15.22 -0.87
C ARG A 63 2.62 -15.12 -0.76
N LYS A 64 2.04 -14.06 -1.32
CA LYS A 64 0.59 -13.83 -1.36
C LYS A 64 0.00 -14.24 -2.72
N PRO A 65 -1.29 -14.64 -2.76
CA PRO A 65 -2.01 -14.82 -4.00
C PRO A 65 -1.91 -13.57 -4.90
N GLY A 66 -1.77 -13.79 -6.21
CA GLY A 66 -1.60 -12.71 -7.19
C GLY A 66 -0.15 -12.25 -7.40
N GLY A 67 0.85 -13.05 -7.02
CA GLY A 67 2.24 -12.82 -7.40
C GLY A 67 2.92 -11.67 -6.65
N ARG A 68 2.61 -11.50 -5.36
CA ARG A 68 3.22 -10.49 -4.49
C ARG A 68 3.93 -11.17 -3.31
N TRP A 69 5.01 -10.55 -2.86
CA TRP A 69 5.69 -10.88 -1.61
C TRP A 69 5.29 -9.91 -0.53
N GLU A 70 4.86 -10.45 0.60
CA GLU A 70 4.60 -9.71 1.82
C GLU A 70 5.79 -9.93 2.75
N VAL A 71 6.62 -8.91 2.90
CA VAL A 71 7.82 -8.94 3.74
C VAL A 71 7.51 -8.24 5.05
N SER A 72 7.53 -9.00 6.14
CA SER A 72 7.29 -8.51 7.49
C SER A 72 8.60 -8.38 8.24
N MET A 73 8.83 -7.24 8.89
CA MET A 73 9.94 -7.07 9.83
C MET A 73 9.41 -7.13 11.26
N TRP A 74 10.08 -7.91 12.09
CA TRP A 74 9.72 -8.19 13.48
C TRP A 74 10.78 -7.63 14.41
N SER A 75 10.36 -6.92 15.45
CA SER A 75 11.30 -6.40 16.46
C SER A 75 11.95 -7.53 17.25
N SER A 76 13.14 -7.27 17.76
CA SER A 76 13.82 -8.15 18.70
C SER A 76 13.12 -8.16 20.08
N GLY A 77 13.39 -9.20 20.88
CA GLY A 77 12.95 -9.30 22.27
C GLY A 77 11.70 -10.16 22.53
N PRO A 78 11.32 -10.32 23.82
CA PRO A 78 10.31 -11.29 24.28
C PRO A 78 8.88 -10.94 23.88
N LYS A 79 8.62 -9.69 23.47
CA LYS A 79 7.34 -9.24 22.91
C LYS A 79 7.55 -8.75 21.48
N SER A 80 8.05 -9.63 20.62
CA SER A 80 8.28 -9.31 19.21
C SER A 80 6.99 -8.80 18.57
N ARG A 81 7.07 -7.63 17.94
CA ARG A 81 5.96 -7.01 17.19
C ARG A 81 6.38 -6.76 15.77
N GLN A 82 5.41 -6.78 14.87
CA GLN A 82 5.64 -6.40 13.50
C GLN A 82 5.84 -4.88 13.43
N VAL A 83 7.04 -4.45 13.03
CA VAL A 83 7.44 -3.03 13.00
C VAL A 83 7.45 -2.45 11.58
N ALA A 84 7.57 -3.31 10.57
CA ALA A 84 7.39 -2.93 9.18
C ALA A 84 6.71 -4.03 8.35
N LEU A 85 6.04 -3.60 7.30
CA LEU A 85 5.40 -4.45 6.29
C LEU A 85 5.69 -3.84 4.91
N VAL A 86 6.30 -4.61 4.02
CA VAL A 86 6.58 -4.18 2.65
C VAL A 86 5.97 -5.18 1.67
N ILE A 87 5.25 -4.66 0.69
CA ILE A 87 4.71 -5.45 -0.41
C ILE A 87 5.62 -5.27 -1.62
N VAL A 88 6.17 -6.38 -2.12
CA VAL A 88 7.08 -6.40 -3.28
C VAL A 88 6.43 -7.20 -4.41
N ASP A 89 6.48 -6.68 -5.62
CA ASP A 89 6.00 -7.40 -6.81
C ASP A 89 6.96 -8.55 -7.16
N ALA A 90 6.44 -9.78 -7.30
CA ALA A 90 7.27 -10.96 -7.47
C ALA A 90 7.89 -11.11 -8.87
N ARG A 91 7.51 -10.27 -9.84
CA ARG A 91 8.08 -10.27 -11.19
C ARG A 91 9.15 -9.20 -11.36
N SER A 92 8.87 -8.00 -10.87
CA SER A 92 9.70 -6.81 -11.11
C SER A 92 10.61 -6.43 -9.95
N ALA A 93 10.44 -7.06 -8.78
CA ALA A 93 11.12 -6.68 -7.53
C ALA A 93 10.85 -5.23 -7.10
N LYS A 94 9.77 -4.62 -7.60
CA LYS A 94 9.39 -3.26 -7.22
C LYS A 94 8.62 -3.27 -5.91
N VAL A 95 8.92 -2.31 -5.04
CA VAL A 95 8.13 -2.05 -3.84
C VAL A 95 6.81 -1.43 -4.27
N VAL A 96 5.72 -2.12 -3.99
CA VAL A 96 4.34 -1.66 -4.26
C VAL A 96 3.84 -0.84 -3.08
N GLU A 97 4.11 -1.32 -1.86
CA GLU A 97 3.68 -0.66 -0.63
C GLU A 97 4.73 -0.85 0.45
N ALA A 98 4.84 0.12 1.35
CA ALA A 98 5.67 -0.01 2.54
C ALA A 98 4.96 0.70 3.69
N TRP A 99 4.86 0.04 4.84
CA TRP A 99 4.15 0.50 6.02
C TRP A 99 5.01 0.27 7.25
N THR A 100 5.03 1.23 8.17
CA THR A 100 5.82 1.19 9.40
C THR A 100 4.99 1.64 10.60
N GLY A 101 5.44 1.29 11.80
CA GLY A 101 4.79 1.72 13.04
C GLY A 101 3.32 1.28 13.12
N PHE A 102 2.43 2.21 13.49
CA PHE A 102 1.01 1.91 13.70
C PHE A 102 0.28 1.44 12.42
N GLN A 103 0.75 1.83 11.22
CA GLN A 103 0.12 1.46 9.94
C GLN A 103 0.28 -0.03 9.61
N VAL A 104 1.21 -0.71 10.28
CA VAL A 104 1.41 -2.15 10.15
C VAL A 104 0.21 -2.89 10.74
N ALA A 105 -0.11 -2.60 12.00
CA ALA A 105 -1.23 -3.20 12.71
C ALA A 105 -2.59 -2.65 12.24
N TRP A 106 -2.65 -1.38 11.83
CA TRP A 106 -3.89 -0.72 11.45
C TRP A 106 -3.94 -0.44 9.94
N SER A 107 -4.52 -1.38 9.20
CA SER A 107 -4.62 -1.27 7.73
C SER A 107 -5.49 -0.13 7.24
N MET A 108 -6.46 0.34 8.04
CA MET A 108 -7.29 1.49 7.66
C MET A 108 -6.49 2.80 7.64
N ALA A 109 -5.44 2.91 8.45
CA ALA A 109 -4.52 4.05 8.48
C ALA A 109 -3.60 4.15 7.25
N ARG A 110 -3.77 3.24 6.28
CA ARG A 110 -3.05 3.23 5.00
C ARG A 110 -3.76 4.05 3.91
N GLY A 111 -5.01 4.47 4.15
CA GLY A 111 -5.76 5.34 3.24
C GLY A 111 -6.37 4.62 2.04
N TYR A 112 -6.59 3.30 2.12
CA TYR A 112 -7.24 2.60 1.01
C TYR A 112 -8.65 3.16 0.76
N PRO A 113 -9.05 3.34 -0.52
CA PRO A 113 -10.37 3.85 -0.85
C PRO A 113 -11.48 3.04 -0.19
N GLY A 114 -12.39 3.73 0.51
CA GLY A 114 -13.53 3.11 1.16
C GLY A 114 -13.23 2.44 2.51
N ALA A 115 -12.03 2.60 3.07
CA ALA A 115 -11.71 2.16 4.43
C ALA A 115 -12.57 2.86 5.51
N PHE A 116 -13.06 4.08 5.25
CA PHE A 116 -13.89 4.86 6.17
C PHE A 116 -15.06 5.52 5.44
N GLY A 117 -16.29 5.35 5.95
CA GLY A 117 -17.50 6.18 5.68
C GLY A 117 -17.97 6.36 4.23
N ARG A 118 -17.19 5.94 3.23
CA ARG A 118 -17.40 6.13 1.79
C ARG A 118 -17.90 7.55 1.49
N SER A 119 -19.05 7.67 0.84
CA SER A 119 -19.66 8.95 0.46
C SER A 119 -20.00 9.85 1.66
N VAL A 120 -20.32 9.27 2.82
CA VAL A 120 -20.67 10.04 4.03
C VAL A 120 -19.45 10.79 4.58
N ASN A 121 -18.24 10.25 4.36
CA ASN A 121 -16.99 10.91 4.73
C ASN A 121 -16.45 11.88 3.67
N SER A 122 -17.23 12.17 2.62
CA SER A 122 -16.86 13.19 1.65
C SER A 122 -16.77 14.57 2.32
N PRO A 123 -15.67 15.32 2.14
CA PRO A 123 -15.54 16.68 2.67
C PRO A 123 -16.70 17.59 2.25
N TRP A 124 -17.26 17.38 1.05
CA TRP A 124 -18.39 18.18 0.55
C TRP A 124 -19.66 17.99 1.37
N VAL A 125 -19.94 16.75 1.80
CA VAL A 125 -21.12 16.47 2.65
C VAL A 125 -20.94 17.15 3.99
N TRP A 126 -19.77 16.98 4.62
CA TRP A 126 -19.46 17.57 5.91
C TRP A 126 -19.47 19.10 5.87
N VAL A 127 -18.78 19.73 4.91
CA VAL A 127 -18.73 21.19 4.77
C VAL A 127 -20.13 21.77 4.54
N SER A 128 -20.97 21.11 3.73
CA SER A 128 -22.34 21.56 3.50
C SER A 128 -23.15 21.54 4.80
N LEU A 129 -23.07 20.46 5.58
CA LEU A 129 -23.74 20.35 6.87
C LEU A 129 -23.19 21.36 7.89
N SER A 130 -21.88 21.58 7.90
CA SER A 130 -21.22 22.58 8.75
C SER A 130 -21.70 24.00 8.45
N ILE A 131 -21.84 24.36 7.18
CA ILE A 131 -22.36 25.67 6.76
C ILE A 131 -23.82 25.83 7.18
N LEU A 132 -24.66 24.82 6.91
CA LEU A 132 -26.08 24.83 7.31
C LEU A 132 -26.25 24.92 8.82
N PHE A 133 -25.37 24.29 9.58
CA PHE A 133 -25.34 24.40 11.04
C PHE A 133 -24.87 25.78 11.51
N PHE A 134 -23.82 26.34 10.91
CA PHE A 134 -23.20 27.60 11.36
C PHE A 134 -24.06 28.84 11.08
N LEU A 135 -24.63 28.93 9.87
CA LEU A 135 -25.38 30.09 9.37
C LEU A 135 -26.44 30.64 10.34
N PRO A 136 -27.34 29.84 10.93
CA PRO A 136 -28.38 30.36 11.83
C PRO A 136 -27.84 30.94 13.14
N PHE A 137 -26.63 30.55 13.57
CA PHE A 137 -26.01 31.03 14.80
C PHE A 137 -25.03 32.18 14.57
N PHE A 138 -24.71 32.52 13.32
CA PHE A 138 -23.75 33.56 13.01
C PHE A 138 -24.38 34.96 13.04
N ASP A 139 -23.91 35.79 13.96
CA ASP A 139 -24.35 37.17 14.13
C ASP A 139 -23.51 38.14 13.28
N TRP A 140 -24.05 38.52 12.12
CA TRP A 140 -23.42 39.46 11.18
C TRP A 140 -23.16 40.85 11.76
N ARG A 141 -23.91 41.27 12.80
CA ARG A 141 -23.70 42.58 13.43
C ARG A 141 -22.54 42.56 14.42
N ARG A 142 -22.16 41.38 14.92
CA ARG A 142 -21.08 41.18 15.90
C ARG A 142 -20.27 39.93 15.57
N PRO A 143 -19.44 39.97 14.51
CA PRO A 143 -18.76 38.77 14.00
C PRO A 143 -17.69 38.20 14.94
N LEU A 144 -17.19 38.96 15.92
CA LEU A 144 -16.10 38.54 16.83
C LEU A 144 -16.60 38.13 18.23
N ARG A 145 -17.79 37.53 18.32
CA ARG A 145 -18.30 36.97 19.59
C ARG A 145 -17.58 35.67 19.92
N TRP A 146 -17.31 35.43 21.21
CA TRP A 146 -16.75 34.17 21.71
C TRP A 146 -17.55 32.94 21.25
N LEU A 147 -18.88 33.06 21.17
CA LEU A 147 -19.74 32.01 20.59
C LEU A 147 -19.31 31.57 19.18
N HIS A 148 -18.90 32.50 18.31
CA HIS A 148 -18.45 32.15 16.97
C HIS A 148 -17.11 31.42 17.01
N LEU A 149 -16.23 31.76 17.96
CA LEU A 149 -14.99 31.01 18.17
C LEU A 149 -15.30 29.58 18.59
N ASP A 150 -16.20 29.37 19.54
CA ASP A 150 -16.60 28.03 19.99
C ASP A 150 -17.20 27.21 18.84
N LEU A 151 -18.06 27.84 18.01
CA LEU A 151 -18.61 27.23 16.81
C LEU A 151 -17.50 26.88 15.80
N LEU A 152 -16.54 27.77 15.56
CA LEU A 152 -15.42 27.51 14.65
C LEU A 152 -14.52 26.38 15.18
N LEU A 153 -14.28 26.31 16.48
CA LEU A 153 -13.53 25.22 17.11
C LEU A 153 -14.27 23.88 16.95
N LEU A 154 -15.60 23.87 17.16
CA LEU A 154 -16.44 22.70 16.93
C LEU A 154 -16.40 22.24 15.47
N LEU A 155 -16.50 23.17 14.52
CA LEU A 155 -16.39 22.86 13.08
C LEU A 155 -14.96 22.46 12.68
N GLY A 156 -13.95 22.91 13.41
CA GLY A 156 -12.56 22.53 13.24
C GLY A 156 -12.33 21.03 13.35
N PHE A 157 -13.15 20.30 14.13
CA PHE A 157 -13.07 18.84 14.17
C PHE A 157 -13.37 18.19 12.82
N GLY A 158 -14.17 18.84 11.96
CA GLY A 158 -14.38 18.41 10.59
C GLY A 158 -13.09 18.44 9.77
N VAL A 159 -12.20 19.41 10.01
CA VAL A 159 -10.87 19.49 9.38
C VAL A 159 -9.97 18.36 9.88
N ALA A 160 -9.95 18.12 11.19
CA ALA A 160 -9.21 16.99 11.76
C ALA A 160 -9.69 15.65 11.17
N LEU A 161 -11.00 15.49 11.00
CA LEU A 161 -11.62 14.32 10.37
C LEU A 161 -11.26 14.19 8.89
N ALA A 162 -11.18 15.29 8.14
CA ALA A 162 -10.77 15.26 6.73
C ALA A 162 -9.35 14.70 6.58
N PHE A 163 -8.39 15.16 7.40
CA PHE A 163 -7.03 14.61 7.40
C PHE A 163 -6.98 13.15 7.87
N PHE A 164 -7.85 12.77 8.82
CA PHE A 164 -7.96 11.38 9.26
C PHE A 164 -8.39 10.46 8.11
N ASN A 165 -9.41 10.88 7.35
CA ASN A 165 -9.94 10.14 6.21
C ASN A 165 -8.92 10.03 5.06
N ASP A 166 -8.04 11.02 4.92
CA ASP A 166 -6.92 11.03 3.96
C ASP A 166 -5.68 10.27 4.48
N ALA A 167 -5.81 9.53 5.59
CA ALA A 167 -4.71 8.82 6.26
C ALA A 167 -3.52 9.69 6.70
N ASN A 168 -3.73 11.00 6.83
CA ASN A 168 -2.74 11.94 7.35
C ASN A 168 -2.91 12.13 8.86
N LEU A 169 -2.66 11.04 9.59
CA LEU A 169 -2.83 10.99 11.04
C LEU A 169 -1.86 11.90 11.80
N GLY A 170 -0.68 12.16 11.22
CA GLY A 170 0.31 13.08 11.77
C GLY A 170 -0.18 14.52 11.88
N ILE A 171 -1.14 14.93 11.05
CA ILE A 171 -1.77 16.25 11.10
C ILE A 171 -3.12 16.19 11.84
N SER A 172 -3.92 15.16 11.57
CA SER A 172 -5.24 14.98 12.17
C SER A 172 -5.20 14.97 13.70
N VAL A 173 -4.30 14.18 14.29
CA VAL A 173 -4.25 13.98 15.74
C VAL A 173 -3.84 15.26 16.48
N PRO A 174 -2.78 16.00 16.08
CA PRO A 174 -2.45 17.29 16.69
C PRO A 174 -3.57 18.33 16.58
N ILE A 175 -4.25 18.43 15.44
CA ILE A 175 -5.39 19.35 15.29
C ILE A 175 -6.49 18.99 16.29
N CYS A 176 -6.86 17.71 16.36
CA CYS A 176 -7.88 17.23 17.30
C CYS A 176 -7.50 17.55 18.75
N GLY A 177 -6.25 17.28 19.13
CA GLY A 177 -5.72 17.58 20.46
C GLY A 177 -5.75 19.07 20.79
N PHE A 178 -5.35 19.93 19.84
CA PHE A 178 -5.43 21.38 19.99
C PHE A 178 -6.87 21.86 20.20
N LEU A 179 -7.81 21.38 19.39
CA LEU A 179 -9.22 21.78 19.48
C LEU A 179 -9.88 21.34 20.79
N LEU A 180 -9.56 20.12 21.28
CA LEU A 180 -10.02 19.65 22.58
C LEU A 180 -9.47 20.53 23.71
N ALA A 181 -8.17 20.86 23.66
CA ALA A 181 -7.55 21.73 24.66
C ALA A 181 -8.14 23.15 24.63
N ALA A 182 -8.56 23.65 23.47
CA ALA A 182 -9.18 24.97 23.33
C ALA A 182 -10.64 25.03 23.84
N LEU A 183 -11.29 23.89 24.04
CA LEU A 183 -12.70 23.78 24.49
C LEU A 183 -12.85 23.39 25.97
N LEU A 184 -11.75 23.07 26.66
CA LEU A 184 -11.69 22.74 28.09
C LEU A 184 -11.34 23.97 28.93
#